data_AF-A0A067E9C6-F1
#
_entry.id   AF-A0A067E9C6-F1
#
_cell.length_a   1.000
_cell.length_b   1.000
_cell.length_c   1.000
_cell.angle_alpha   90.00
_cell.angle_beta   90.00
_cell.angle_gamma   90.00
#
_symmetry.space_group_name_H-M   'P 1'
#
loop_
_entity.id
_entity.type
_entity.pdbx_description
1 polymer ?
#
loop_
_entity_poly.entity_id
_entity_poly.type
_entity_poly.pdbx_seq_one_letter_code
_entity_poly.pdbx_strand_id
1 'polypeptide(L)'
;MVAEEWGREAGNDGWHRRWEAALCRSYERADDVFKDNSLAPYSVGTTALVAILSPCQIIASNCGDSRVVLSRGKQAIPLTVDHKLDREDEVARITNGGDHDLKPWVIAEPEVTFMTRSEDDEFLILASDGLWDVMSSDDAVKLARYELRRRRRLPEKGDTPSSPACGAAEELVKIAYDAFSTDNISVVIVDLKAPRIRSLQNTEKSRDEKQM
;
A
#
# COMPACT_ATOMS: atom_id res chain seq x y z
N MET A 1 -19.20 -6.28 -18.74
CA MET A 1 -17.85 -6.76 -18.33
C MET A 1 -16.96 -5.55 -18.09
N VAL A 2 -16.05 -5.56 -17.09
CA VAL A 2 -15.15 -4.43 -16.75
C VAL A 2 -14.36 -3.89 -17.96
N ALA A 3 -14.09 -4.75 -18.95
CA ALA A 3 -13.46 -4.38 -20.22
C ALA A 3 -14.33 -3.49 -21.14
N GLU A 4 -15.65 -3.58 -21.09
CA GLU A 4 -16.55 -2.82 -21.98
C GLU A 4 -16.79 -1.38 -21.50
N GLU A 5 -16.62 -1.11 -20.20
CA GLU A 5 -16.68 0.24 -19.61
C GLU A 5 -15.36 1.02 -19.84
N TRP A 6 -14.28 0.33 -20.19
CA TRP A 6 -12.95 0.90 -20.41
C TRP A 6 -12.87 1.86 -21.61
N GLY A 7 -13.85 1.82 -22.52
CA GLY A 7 -13.82 2.55 -23.80
C GLY A 7 -14.59 3.87 -23.85
N ARG A 8 -15.39 4.25 -22.83
CA ARG A 8 -16.40 5.31 -22.99
C ARG A 8 -16.02 6.71 -22.50
N GLU A 9 -14.93 6.89 -21.77
CA GLU A 9 -14.53 8.20 -21.23
C GLU A 9 -13.09 8.57 -21.61
N ALA A 10 -12.94 9.16 -22.80
CA ALA A 10 -11.69 9.70 -23.31
C ALA A 10 -11.56 11.20 -22.96
N GLY A 11 -11.07 11.48 -21.76
CA GLY A 11 -10.51 12.77 -21.36
C GLY A 11 -9.18 12.55 -20.63
N ASN A 12 -8.32 13.57 -20.53
CA ASN A 12 -6.97 13.45 -19.94
C ASN A 12 -7.01 12.92 -18.48
N ASP A 13 -8.09 13.21 -17.75
CA ASP A 13 -8.34 12.73 -16.37
C ASP A 13 -9.31 11.54 -16.28
N GLY A 14 -9.77 11.03 -17.43
CA GLY A 14 -10.77 9.96 -17.48
C GLY A 14 -10.23 8.63 -16.95
N TRP A 15 -8.91 8.43 -16.94
CA TRP A 15 -8.32 7.21 -16.37
C TRP A 15 -8.17 7.29 -14.84
N HIS A 16 -7.87 8.46 -14.26
CA HIS A 16 -7.84 8.65 -12.80
C HIS A 16 -9.20 8.34 -12.18
N ARG A 17 -10.27 8.97 -12.70
CA ARG A 17 -11.64 8.75 -12.24
C ARG A 17 -12.09 7.29 -12.34
N ARG A 18 -11.62 6.57 -13.37
CA ARG A 18 -11.93 5.14 -13.52
C ARG A 18 -11.25 4.29 -12.46
N TRP A 19 -10.00 4.61 -12.09
CA TRP A 19 -9.32 3.93 -11.00
C TRP A 19 -9.94 4.25 -9.64
N GLU A 20 -10.25 5.51 -9.38
CA GLU A 20 -11.00 5.94 -8.18
C GLU A 20 -12.30 5.14 -8.08
N ALA A 21 -13.13 5.16 -9.12
CA ALA A 21 -14.40 4.44 -9.12
C ALA A 21 -14.23 2.92 -8.99
N ALA A 22 -13.18 2.34 -9.58
CA ALA A 22 -12.90 0.90 -9.44
C ALA A 22 -12.46 0.54 -8.02
N LEU A 23 -11.63 1.36 -7.38
CA LEU A 23 -11.15 1.15 -6.01
C LEU A 23 -12.27 1.39 -5.01
N CYS A 24 -13.04 2.49 -5.13
CA CYS A 24 -14.22 2.73 -4.29
C CYS A 24 -15.19 1.55 -4.35
N ARG A 25 -15.57 1.08 -5.55
CA ARG A 25 -16.43 -0.11 -5.70
C ARG A 25 -15.83 -1.37 -5.08
N SER A 26 -14.51 -1.51 -5.09
CA SER A 26 -13.84 -2.68 -4.50
C SER A 26 -13.91 -2.64 -2.98
N TYR A 27 -13.72 -1.47 -2.37
CA TYR A 27 -13.84 -1.28 -0.93
C TYR A 27 -15.30 -1.40 -0.47
N GLU A 28 -16.24 -0.79 -1.18
CA GLU A 28 -17.68 -0.93 -0.92
C GLU A 28 -18.11 -2.40 -0.98
N ARG A 29 -17.68 -3.14 -2.01
CA ARG A 29 -17.99 -4.56 -2.14
C ARG A 29 -17.40 -5.37 -0.99
N ALA A 30 -16.23 -4.99 -0.48
CA ALA A 30 -15.64 -5.63 0.69
C ALA A 30 -16.42 -5.31 1.97
N ASP A 31 -16.84 -4.06 2.19
CA ASP A 31 -17.70 -3.67 3.34
C ASP A 31 -19.09 -4.32 3.28
N ASP A 32 -19.67 -4.41 2.08
CA ASP A 32 -20.98 -5.01 1.84
C ASP A 32 -21.07 -6.47 2.31
N VAL A 33 -19.96 -7.21 2.22
CA VAL A 33 -19.89 -8.60 2.70
C VAL A 33 -20.16 -8.69 4.21
N PHE A 34 -19.82 -7.65 4.98
CA PHE A 34 -20.00 -7.62 6.43
C PHE A 34 -21.34 -7.00 6.88
N LYS A 35 -22.16 -6.48 5.96
CA LYS A 35 -23.46 -5.85 6.30
C LYS A 35 -24.49 -6.83 6.84
N ASP A 36 -24.40 -8.11 6.51
CA ASP A 36 -25.36 -9.14 6.95
C ASP A 36 -25.13 -9.58 8.42
N ASN A 37 -24.13 -9.01 9.13
CA ASN A 37 -23.82 -9.29 10.54
C ASN A 37 -23.54 -10.78 10.88
N SER A 38 -23.61 -11.66 9.88
CA SER A 38 -23.41 -13.10 9.95
C SER A 38 -21.93 -13.47 9.98
N LEU A 39 -21.07 -12.58 9.48
CA LEU A 39 -19.62 -12.77 9.41
C LEU A 39 -18.86 -12.05 10.53
N ALA A 40 -19.35 -10.90 10.98
CA ALA A 40 -18.76 -10.15 12.09
C ALA A 40 -19.81 -9.22 12.73
N PRO A 41 -19.72 -8.95 14.05
CA PRO A 41 -20.52 -7.91 14.70
C PRO A 41 -20.16 -6.50 14.18
N TYR A 42 -21.11 -5.56 14.24
CA TYR A 42 -20.89 -4.14 13.90
C TYR A 42 -19.75 -3.44 14.66
N SER A 43 -19.31 -3.99 15.80
CA SER A 43 -18.18 -3.47 16.58
C SER A 43 -16.81 -3.83 15.98
N VAL A 44 -16.78 -4.64 14.92
CA VAL A 44 -15.55 -5.03 14.23
C VAL A 44 -15.35 -4.15 13.01
N GLY A 45 -14.14 -3.64 12.85
CA GLY A 45 -13.71 -2.86 11.70
C GLY A 45 -12.28 -3.22 11.32
N THR A 46 -11.86 -2.76 10.16
CA THR A 46 -10.48 -2.89 9.69
C THR A 46 -10.13 -1.69 8.82
N THR A 47 -8.86 -1.32 8.81
CA THR A 47 -8.32 -0.37 7.85
C THR A 47 -7.93 -1.10 6.57
N ALA A 48 -7.84 -0.36 5.46
CA ALA A 48 -7.48 -0.94 4.17
C ALA A 48 -6.53 -0.04 3.39
N LEU A 49 -5.30 -0.51 3.23
CA LEU A 49 -4.23 0.13 2.47
C LEU A 49 -3.82 -0.74 1.30
N VAL A 50 -3.91 -0.20 0.08
CA VAL A 50 -3.60 -0.92 -1.16
C VAL A 50 -2.60 -0.12 -2.00
N ALA A 51 -1.60 -0.79 -2.55
CA ALA A 51 -0.71 -0.21 -3.57
C ALA A 51 -0.71 -1.09 -4.84
N ILE A 52 -1.04 -0.49 -5.97
CA ILE A 52 -1.00 -1.11 -7.30
C ILE A 52 0.21 -0.57 -8.05
N LEU A 53 1.04 -1.48 -8.55
CA LEU A 53 2.30 -1.16 -9.21
C LEU A 53 2.27 -1.56 -10.67
N SER A 54 2.61 -0.60 -11.53
CA SER A 54 2.91 -0.84 -12.94
C SER A 54 4.35 -0.42 -13.26
N PRO A 55 4.86 -0.67 -14.47
CA PRO A 55 6.17 -0.16 -14.88
C PRO A 55 6.31 1.37 -14.82
N CYS A 56 5.21 2.13 -14.92
CA CYS A 56 5.24 3.59 -15.03
C CYS A 56 4.43 4.32 -13.95
N GLN A 57 3.58 3.63 -13.19
CA GLN A 57 2.69 4.22 -12.21
C GLN A 57 2.69 3.43 -10.90
N ILE A 58 2.51 4.16 -9.81
CA ILE A 58 2.15 3.66 -8.48
C ILE A 58 0.80 4.28 -8.16
N ILE A 59 -0.19 3.46 -7.83
CA ILE A 59 -1.51 3.90 -7.39
C ILE A 59 -1.66 3.42 -5.95
N ALA A 60 -1.91 4.33 -5.02
CA ALA A 60 -2.15 3.99 -3.62
C ALA A 60 -3.58 4.34 -3.25
N SER A 61 -4.26 3.48 -2.49
CA SER A 61 -5.56 3.79 -1.90
C SER A 61 -5.58 3.47 -0.42
N ASN A 62 -6.12 4.38 0.37
CA ASN A 62 -6.17 4.26 1.83
C ASN A 62 -7.58 4.50 2.36
N CYS A 63 -7.99 3.67 3.32
CA CYS A 63 -9.14 3.89 4.16
C CYS A 63 -8.76 3.51 5.59
N GLY A 64 -8.38 4.49 6.41
CA GLY A 64 -7.90 4.29 7.78
C GLY A 64 -6.56 4.99 8.06
N ASP A 65 -5.85 4.54 9.09
CA ASP A 65 -4.62 5.13 9.61
C ASP A 65 -3.33 4.36 9.23
N SER A 66 -3.46 3.33 8.39
CA SER A 66 -2.30 2.72 7.74
C SER A 66 -1.74 3.65 6.65
N ARG A 67 -0.43 3.56 6.38
CA ARG A 67 0.24 4.50 5.47
C ARG A 67 1.17 3.83 4.46
N VAL A 68 1.16 4.35 3.22
CA VAL A 68 2.20 4.07 2.20
C VAL A 68 3.18 5.25 2.12
N VAL A 69 4.47 4.95 2.18
CA VAL A 69 5.56 5.91 1.98
C VAL A 69 6.47 5.44 0.86
N LEU A 70 6.70 6.31 -0.13
CA LEU A 70 7.68 6.12 -1.20
C LEU A 70 9.04 6.68 -0.81
N SER A 71 10.08 5.88 -1.01
CA SER A 71 11.46 6.35 -0.97
C SER A 71 11.92 6.73 -2.39
N ARG A 72 12.02 8.04 -2.67
CA ARG A 72 12.53 8.59 -3.95
C ARG A 72 13.71 9.51 -3.68
N GLY A 73 14.86 9.25 -4.32
CA GLY A 73 16.00 10.17 -4.25
C GLY A 73 16.45 10.49 -2.81
N LYS A 74 16.39 9.51 -1.89
CA LYS A 74 16.69 9.68 -0.44
C LYS A 74 15.64 10.37 0.41
N GLN A 75 14.50 10.74 -0.16
CA GLN A 75 13.42 11.42 0.56
C GLN A 75 12.25 10.47 0.79
N ALA A 76 11.57 10.63 1.93
CA ALA A 76 10.29 10.01 2.20
C ALA A 76 9.17 10.86 1.59
N ILE A 77 8.37 10.25 0.73
CA ILE A 77 7.22 10.87 0.08
C ILE A 77 5.99 10.06 0.48
N PRO A 78 5.17 10.55 1.44
CA PRO A 78 3.89 9.92 1.74
C PRO A 78 3.01 9.86 0.49
N LEU A 79 2.47 8.68 0.17
CA LEU A 79 1.51 8.50 -0.92
C LEU A 79 0.07 8.51 -0.41
N THR A 80 -0.13 8.33 0.88
CA THR A 80 -1.44 8.35 1.54
C THR A 80 -1.39 9.27 2.75
N VAL A 81 -2.56 9.78 3.14
CA VAL A 81 -2.75 10.55 4.36
C VAL A 81 -3.61 9.69 5.30
N ASP A 82 -3.23 9.67 6.57
CA ASP A 82 -3.94 8.88 7.57
C ASP A 82 -5.29 9.51 7.88
N HIS A 83 -6.33 8.68 7.98
CA HIS A 83 -7.65 9.11 8.41
C HIS A 83 -7.71 9.11 9.94
N LYS A 84 -7.08 10.12 10.56
CA LYS A 84 -7.03 10.31 12.01
C LYS A 84 -7.82 11.56 12.44
N LEU A 85 -8.27 11.57 13.69
CA LEU A 85 -9.10 12.65 14.27
C LEU A 85 -8.36 13.98 14.48
N ASP A 86 -7.06 14.04 14.17
CA ASP A 86 -6.29 15.29 14.11
C ASP A 86 -6.39 15.99 12.76
N ARG A 87 -7.01 15.36 11.74
CA ARG A 87 -7.28 15.95 10.43
C ARG A 87 -8.58 16.77 10.47
N GLU A 88 -8.50 18.07 10.20
CA GLU A 88 -9.65 18.99 10.35
C GLU A 88 -10.83 18.64 9.43
N ASP A 89 -10.57 18.16 8.21
CA ASP A 89 -11.58 17.70 7.26
C ASP A 89 -12.25 16.38 7.70
N GLU A 90 -11.49 15.48 8.31
CA GLU A 90 -11.98 14.23 8.92
C GLU A 90 -12.91 14.54 10.09
N VAL A 91 -12.49 15.45 10.96
CA VAL A 91 -13.31 15.95 12.07
C VAL A 91 -14.55 16.66 11.54
N ALA A 92 -14.43 17.50 10.52
CA ALA A 92 -15.59 18.17 9.91
C ALA A 92 -16.58 17.16 9.33
N ARG A 93 -16.10 16.10 8.66
CA ARG A 93 -16.94 15.02 8.15
C ARG A 93 -17.66 14.27 9.28
N ILE A 94 -16.96 13.99 10.39
CA ILE A 94 -17.48 13.26 11.56
C ILE A 94 -18.31 14.14 12.50
N THR A 95 -18.27 15.46 12.40
CA THR A 95 -19.08 16.35 13.25
C THR A 95 -20.36 16.82 12.58
N ASN A 96 -20.40 16.86 11.25
CA ASN A 96 -21.53 17.42 10.49
C ASN A 96 -22.74 16.47 10.27
N GLY A 97 -22.67 15.22 10.70
CA GLY A 97 -23.65 14.14 10.45
C GLY A 97 -24.47 13.59 11.65
N GLY A 98 -24.41 14.17 12.87
CA GLY A 98 -25.24 13.82 14.07
C GLY A 98 -25.00 12.46 14.81
N ASP A 99 -25.13 12.47 16.15
CA ASP A 99 -25.12 11.30 17.09
C ASP A 99 -26.04 10.13 16.64
N HIS A 100 -25.87 8.82 16.94
CA HIS A 100 -25.11 8.08 17.97
C HIS A 100 -24.81 6.60 17.58
N ASP A 101 -24.77 6.28 16.28
CA ASP A 101 -24.40 4.93 15.80
C ASP A 101 -23.17 5.01 14.87
N LEU A 102 -22.24 4.05 14.96
CA LEU A 102 -20.94 4.04 14.25
C LEU A 102 -21.04 4.12 12.71
N LYS A 103 -22.24 3.98 12.15
CA LYS A 103 -22.61 4.43 10.80
C LYS A 103 -23.69 5.51 10.97
N PRO A 104 -23.45 6.76 10.54
CA PRO A 104 -22.94 7.08 9.20
C PRO A 104 -21.49 7.64 9.12
N TRP A 105 -20.70 7.54 10.19
CA TRP A 105 -19.46 8.31 10.35
C TRP A 105 -18.19 7.63 9.85
N VAL A 106 -18.13 6.30 9.93
CA VAL A 106 -17.06 5.47 9.37
C VAL A 106 -17.49 5.05 7.98
N ILE A 107 -16.82 5.60 6.97
CA ILE A 107 -17.03 5.27 5.56
C ILE A 107 -15.93 4.34 5.08
N ALA A 108 -16.27 3.40 4.19
CA ALA A 108 -15.31 2.53 3.52
C ALA A 108 -14.78 3.15 2.21
N GLU A 109 -15.00 4.46 2.00
CA GLU A 109 -14.55 5.14 0.79
C GLU A 109 -13.06 5.48 0.89
N PRO A 110 -12.22 4.97 -0.03
CA PRO A 110 -10.79 5.23 0.03
C PRO A 110 -10.40 6.56 -0.62
N GLU A 111 -9.36 7.20 -0.07
CA GLU A 111 -8.62 8.24 -0.79
C GLU A 111 -7.59 7.58 -1.73
N VAL A 112 -7.53 8.04 -2.98
CA VAL A 112 -6.67 7.45 -4.02
C VAL A 112 -5.63 8.46 -4.51
N THR A 113 -4.36 8.05 -4.52
CA THR A 113 -3.23 8.85 -4.98
C THR A 113 -2.55 8.18 -6.18
N PHE A 114 -2.18 8.99 -7.16
CA PHE A 114 -1.46 8.56 -8.36
C PHE A 114 -0.05 9.14 -8.39
N MET A 115 0.94 8.29 -8.57
CA MET A 115 2.35 8.67 -8.59
C MET A 115 3.03 8.08 -9.83
N THR A 116 3.50 8.95 -10.73
CA THR A 116 4.33 8.52 -11.85
C THR A 116 5.68 8.04 -11.34
N ARG A 117 6.11 6.88 -11.82
CA ARG A 117 7.39 6.28 -11.43
C ARG A 117 8.55 7.05 -12.01
N SER A 118 9.61 7.15 -11.22
CA SER A 118 10.89 7.71 -11.61
C SER A 118 11.99 6.65 -11.47
N GLU A 119 13.10 6.84 -12.18
CA GLU A 119 14.31 6.07 -11.95
C GLU A 119 14.88 6.31 -10.55
N ASP A 120 14.53 7.40 -9.86
CA ASP A 120 14.97 7.64 -8.49
C ASP A 120 14.15 6.88 -7.44
N ASP A 121 13.11 6.15 -7.85
CA ASP A 121 12.30 5.32 -6.96
C ASP A 121 13.10 4.12 -6.48
N GLU A 122 13.28 4.02 -5.16
CA GLU A 122 14.08 2.95 -4.55
C GLU A 122 13.20 1.83 -3.99
N PHE A 123 12.18 2.17 -3.20
CA PHE A 123 11.25 1.21 -2.61
C PHE A 123 9.99 1.90 -2.05
N LEU A 124 8.96 1.10 -1.76
CA LEU A 124 7.79 1.50 -0.98
C LEU A 124 7.82 0.83 0.40
N ILE A 125 7.31 1.53 1.40
CA ILE A 125 6.95 0.99 2.71
C ILE A 125 5.44 1.12 2.86
N LEU A 126 4.74 0.01 3.09
CA LEU A 126 3.35 -0.01 3.52
C LEU A 126 3.35 -0.54 4.95
N ALA A 127 2.71 0.15 5.88
CA ALA A 127 2.62 -0.34 7.25
C ALA A 127 1.36 0.14 7.98
N SER A 128 0.99 -0.60 9.01
CA SER A 128 0.00 -0.16 10.01
C SER A 128 0.56 0.98 10.87
N ASP A 129 -0.35 1.69 11.52
CA ASP A 129 -0.07 2.73 12.52
C ASP A 129 0.81 2.22 13.69
N GLY A 130 0.75 0.92 14.03
CA GLY A 130 1.70 0.32 14.96
C GLY A 130 3.19 0.55 14.63
N LEU A 131 3.55 0.81 13.36
CA LEU A 131 4.87 1.35 12.99
C LEU A 131 4.92 2.88 13.10
N TRP A 132 3.95 3.56 12.48
CA TRP A 132 3.98 5.01 12.26
C TRP A 132 3.80 5.85 13.53
N ASP A 133 3.20 5.27 14.57
CA ASP A 133 3.00 5.91 15.87
C ASP A 133 4.31 6.08 16.65
N VAL A 134 5.31 5.23 16.37
CA VAL A 134 6.61 5.25 17.05
C VAL A 134 7.77 5.63 16.12
N MET A 135 7.54 5.71 14.81
CA MET A 135 8.58 5.96 13.82
C MET A 135 8.13 6.94 12.72
N SER A 136 8.94 7.99 12.51
CA SER A 136 8.71 8.94 11.42
C SER A 136 8.93 8.30 10.04
N SER A 137 8.24 8.82 9.03
CA SER A 137 8.41 8.35 7.65
C SER A 137 9.86 8.52 7.14
N ASP A 138 10.54 9.60 7.54
CA ASP A 138 11.94 9.83 7.19
C ASP A 138 12.88 8.81 7.82
N ASP A 139 12.68 8.47 9.10
CA ASP A 139 13.54 7.51 9.79
C ASP A 139 13.30 6.09 9.29
N ALA A 140 12.03 5.72 9.04
CA ALA A 140 11.68 4.47 8.39
C ALA A 140 12.37 4.31 7.02
N VAL A 141 12.34 5.35 6.19
CA VAL A 141 13.00 5.35 4.88
C VAL A 141 14.53 5.26 5.02
N LYS A 142 15.15 5.96 5.97
CA LYS A 142 16.59 5.87 6.22
C LYS A 142 17.00 4.46 6.65
N LEU A 143 16.27 3.86 7.58
CA LEU A 143 16.53 2.53 8.12
C LEU A 143 16.32 1.44 7.07
N ALA A 144 15.16 1.44 6.40
CA ALA A 144 14.86 0.48 5.34
C ALA A 144 15.90 0.52 4.22
N ARG A 145 16.31 1.72 3.80
CA ARG A 145 17.36 1.92 2.80
C ARG A 145 18.70 1.35 3.24
N TYR A 146 19.09 1.59 4.49
CA TYR A 146 20.33 1.06 5.05
C TYR A 146 20.30 -0.47 5.04
N GLU A 147 19.22 -1.08 5.51
CA GLU A 147 19.04 -2.53 5.55
C GLU A 147 19.01 -3.17 4.17
N LEU A 148 18.25 -2.61 3.22
CA LEU A 148 18.23 -3.06 1.83
C LEU A 148 19.64 -3.06 1.22
N ARG A 149 20.42 -2.00 1.43
CA ARG A 149 21.79 -1.89 0.92
C ARG A 149 22.75 -2.87 1.61
N ARG A 150 22.60 -3.08 2.92
CA ARG A 150 23.40 -4.03 3.69
C ARG A 150 23.13 -5.46 3.21
N ARG A 151 21.85 -5.85 3.14
CA ARG A 151 21.43 -7.21 2.80
C ARG A 151 21.71 -7.58 1.34
N ARG A 152 21.62 -6.65 0.39
CA ARG A 152 22.04 -6.87 -1.01
C ARG A 152 23.53 -7.22 -1.18
N ARG A 153 24.38 -6.90 -0.18
CA ARG A 153 25.82 -7.19 -0.20
C ARG A 153 26.17 -8.49 0.51
N LEU A 154 25.24 -9.05 1.28
CA LEU A 154 25.47 -10.31 1.99
C LEU A 154 25.28 -11.48 1.01
N PRO A 155 26.15 -12.50 1.08
CA PRO A 155 25.95 -13.72 0.31
C PRO A 155 24.67 -14.42 0.78
N GLU A 156 23.88 -14.95 -0.16
CA GLU A 156 22.68 -15.74 0.17
C GLU A 156 23.07 -16.88 1.12
N LYS A 157 22.55 -16.84 2.35
CA LYS A 157 22.69 -17.96 3.28
C LYS A 157 21.70 -19.03 2.84
N GLY A 158 22.23 -20.18 2.43
CA GLY A 158 21.44 -21.38 2.19
C GLY A 158 20.65 -21.73 3.45
N ASP A 159 19.33 -21.83 3.27
CA ASP A 159 18.30 -22.49 4.11
C ASP A 159 17.11 -21.59 4.48
N THR A 160 17.20 -20.26 4.34
CA THR A 160 16.01 -19.38 4.41
C THR A 160 16.07 -18.28 3.33
N PRO A 161 15.19 -18.32 2.32
CA PRO A 161 15.13 -17.29 1.28
C PRO A 161 14.40 -16.04 1.81
N SER A 162 15.04 -15.28 2.70
CA SER A 162 14.54 -13.95 3.08
C SER A 162 15.12 -12.92 2.11
N SER A 163 14.25 -12.33 1.28
CA SER A 163 14.66 -11.26 0.35
C SER A 163 15.21 -10.05 1.13
N PRO A 164 16.08 -9.21 0.53
CA PRO A 164 16.53 -7.98 1.20
C PRO A 164 15.38 -7.10 1.70
N ALA A 165 14.24 -7.09 0.98
CA ALA A 165 13.03 -6.38 1.37
C ALA A 165 12.37 -6.97 2.62
N CYS A 166 12.23 -8.30 2.68
CA CYS A 166 11.72 -8.99 3.86
C CYS A 166 12.57 -8.64 5.09
N GLY A 167 13.89 -8.73 4.93
CA GLY A 167 14.82 -8.40 5.99
C GLY A 167 14.81 -6.94 6.46
N ALA A 168 14.54 -6.00 5.56
CA ALA A 168 14.36 -4.60 5.93
C ALA A 168 13.02 -4.40 6.67
N ALA A 169 11.97 -5.13 6.30
CA ALA A 169 10.67 -5.07 6.98
C ALA A 169 10.77 -5.63 8.41
N GLU A 170 11.43 -6.77 8.58
CA GLU A 170 11.73 -7.38 9.89
C GLU A 170 12.44 -6.39 10.83
N GLU A 171 13.43 -5.64 10.31
CA GLU A 171 14.16 -4.66 11.11
C GLU A 171 13.26 -3.50 11.53
N LEU A 172 12.41 -2.98 10.64
CA LEU A 172 11.46 -1.92 11.00
C LEU A 172 10.48 -2.38 12.09
N VAL A 173 9.95 -3.61 11.96
CA VAL A 173 9.08 -4.21 12.99
C VAL A 173 9.80 -4.30 14.33
N LYS A 174 11.04 -4.79 14.34
CA LYS A 174 11.83 -4.91 15.56
C LYS A 174 12.08 -3.56 16.21
N ILE A 175 12.47 -2.54 15.44
CA ILE A 175 12.73 -1.19 15.99
C ILE A 175 11.44 -0.60 16.56
N ALA A 176 10.30 -0.80 15.89
CA ALA A 176 9.01 -0.33 16.40
C ALA A 176 8.61 -1.04 17.71
N TYR A 177 8.86 -2.34 17.80
CA TYR A 177 8.67 -3.10 19.03
C TYR A 177 9.59 -2.61 20.16
N ASP A 178 10.88 -2.42 19.88
CA ASP A 178 11.87 -1.91 20.84
C ASP A 178 11.59 -0.45 21.26
N ALA A 179 10.89 0.31 20.42
CA ALA A 179 10.35 1.64 20.72
C ALA A 179 9.03 1.61 21.51
N PHE A 180 8.65 0.44 22.03
CA PHE A 180 7.45 0.21 22.85
C PHE A 180 6.12 0.46 22.12
N SER A 181 6.05 0.18 20.82
CA SER A 181 4.76 0.12 20.13
C SER A 181 3.84 -0.87 20.84
N THR A 182 2.63 -0.42 21.17
CA THR A 182 1.62 -1.20 21.90
C THR A 182 0.61 -1.87 20.99
N ASP A 183 0.75 -1.70 19.67
CA ASP A 183 -0.20 -2.19 18.68
C ASP A 183 0.39 -3.30 17.80
N ASN A 184 -0.44 -3.89 16.95
CA ASN A 184 -0.04 -4.84 15.93
C ASN A 184 0.78 -4.13 14.85
N ILE A 185 1.99 -4.67 14.60
CA ILE A 185 2.94 -4.07 13.67
C ILE A 185 2.99 -4.93 12.42
N SER A 186 2.47 -4.41 11.31
CA SER A 186 2.55 -5.03 9.99
C SER A 186 3.31 -4.13 9.04
N VAL A 187 4.34 -4.66 8.37
CA VAL A 187 5.20 -3.90 7.45
C VAL A 187 5.44 -4.70 6.18
N VAL A 188 5.22 -4.08 5.03
CA VAL A 188 5.55 -4.61 3.70
C VAL A 188 6.50 -3.63 3.01
N ILE A 189 7.63 -4.15 2.52
CA ILE A 189 8.57 -3.39 1.71
C ILE A 189 8.56 -3.91 0.28
N VAL A 190 8.37 -3.02 -0.68
CA VAL A 190 8.46 -3.35 -2.10
C VAL A 190 9.72 -2.73 -2.68
N ASP A 191 10.70 -3.57 -3.01
CA ASP A 191 11.94 -3.14 -3.65
C ASP A 191 11.71 -2.84 -5.14
N LEU A 192 11.75 -1.55 -5.51
CA LEU A 192 11.52 -1.10 -6.89
C LEU A 192 12.78 -1.18 -7.77
N LYS A 193 13.93 -1.50 -7.16
CA LYS A 193 15.24 -1.64 -7.82
C LYS A 193 15.70 -3.10 -7.92
N ALA A 194 14.93 -4.06 -7.41
CA ALA A 194 15.25 -5.47 -7.55
C ALA A 194 15.32 -5.87 -9.05
N PRO A 195 16.27 -6.73 -9.45
CA PRO A 195 16.31 -7.27 -10.80
C PRO A 195 14.98 -7.95 -11.13
N ARG A 196 14.36 -7.61 -12.26
CA ARG A 196 13.13 -8.26 -12.72
C ARG A 196 13.34 -9.77 -12.75
N ILE A 197 12.44 -10.53 -12.11
CA ILE A 197 12.38 -11.98 -12.25
C ILE A 197 12.22 -12.27 -13.76
N ARG A 198 13.18 -12.99 -14.36
CA ARG A 198 13.21 -13.34 -15.79
C ARG A 198 12.16 -14.39 -16.20
N SER A 199 11.00 -14.47 -15.55
CA SER A 199 10.12 -15.64 -15.66
C SER A 199 9.05 -15.61 -16.75
N LEU A 200 9.05 -14.66 -17.70
CA LEU A 200 8.08 -14.67 -18.82
C LEU A 200 8.68 -14.62 -20.24
N GLN A 201 10.00 -14.50 -20.39
CA GLN A 201 10.62 -14.49 -21.73
C GLN A 201 11.03 -15.89 -22.26
N ASN A 202 11.02 -16.93 -21.41
CA ASN A 202 11.36 -18.29 -21.83
C ASN A 202 10.18 -19.11 -22.37
N THR A 203 8.94 -18.65 -22.18
CA THR A 203 7.75 -19.31 -22.73
C THR A 203 7.45 -18.93 -24.18
N GLU A 204 7.98 -17.81 -24.67
CA GLU A 204 7.85 -17.42 -26.08
C GLU A 204 8.97 -18.03 -26.93
N LYS A 205 10.22 -18.02 -26.44
CA LYS A 205 11.35 -18.64 -27.17
C LYS A 205 11.23 -20.15 -27.38
N SER A 206 10.58 -20.87 -26.46
CA SER A 206 10.38 -22.32 -26.57
C SER A 206 9.23 -22.74 -27.49
N ARG A 207 8.39 -21.79 -27.95
CA ARG A 207 7.38 -22.05 -28.98
C ARG A 207 7.93 -21.90 -30.39
N ASP A 208 8.83 -20.93 -30.59
CA ASP A 208 9.45 -20.70 -31.91
C ASP A 208 10.51 -21.75 -32.26
N GLU A 209 11.26 -22.28 -31.27
CA GLU A 209 12.26 -23.34 -31.49
C GLU A 209 11.66 -24.74 -31.73
N LYS A 210 10.35 -24.94 -31.52
CA LYS A 210 9.66 -26.21 -31.80
C LYS A 210 8.96 -26.24 -33.17
N GLN A 211 9.09 -25.19 -33.98
CA GLN A 211 8.55 -25.10 -35.34
C GLN A 211 9.64 -25.03 -36.44
N MET A 212 10.91 -25.27 -36.08
CA MET A 212 12.00 -25.50 -37.04
C MET A 212 12.53 -26.93 -36.98
#